data_AF-A0A845W375-F1
#
_entry.id   AF-A0A845W375-F1
#
_cell.length_a   1.000
_cell.length_b   1.000
_cell.length_c   1.000
_cell.angle_alpha   90.00
_cell.angle_beta   90.00
_cell.angle_gamma   90.00
#
_symmetry.space_group_name_H-M   'P 1'
#
loop_
_entity.id
_entity.type
_entity.pdbx_description
1 polymer ?
#
loop_
_entity_poly.entity_id
_entity_poly.type
_entity_poly.pdbx_seq_one_letter_code
_entity_poly.pdbx_strand_id
1 'polypeptide(L)'
;MDDQQILQVFMLEYEKLKEEQAQRIGFRDQMIYITLGIFGGILSFALSNKTNSYALLVIPWVCLILGWTYLVNDEKISAIGKYLRLTLTEKIKAQTGHTDLESIFGWEIAHRSDRR
;
A
#
# COMPACT_ATOMS: atom_id res chain seq x y z
N MET A 1 17.36 28.75 -1.88
CA MET A 1 16.41 28.09 -0.96
C MET A 1 17.27 27.58 0.17
N ASP A 2 16.88 27.82 1.42
CA ASP A 2 17.70 27.43 2.57
C ASP A 2 17.79 25.90 2.64
N ASP A 3 18.96 25.32 2.90
CA ASP A 3 19.17 23.86 2.90
C ASP A 3 18.23 23.18 3.92
N GLN A 4 17.91 23.89 5.00
CA GLN A 4 16.93 23.47 6.00
C GLN A 4 15.49 23.39 5.43
N GLN A 5 15.11 24.29 4.52
CA GLN A 5 13.80 24.22 3.85
C GLN A 5 13.71 23.03 2.89
N ILE A 6 14.79 22.73 2.16
CA ILE A 6 14.82 21.59 1.24
C ILE A 6 14.69 20.27 2.03
N LEU A 7 15.40 20.16 3.16
CA LEU A 7 15.29 18.99 4.04
C LEU A 7 13.87 18.82 4.58
N GLN A 8 13.21 19.91 4.99
CA GLN A 8 11.80 19.86 5.44
C GLN A 8 10.87 19.35 4.34
N VAL A 9 11.07 19.77 3.09
CA VAL A 9 10.28 19.28 1.95
C VAL A 9 10.45 17.77 1.77
N PHE A 10 11.68 17.24 1.87
CA PHE A 10 11.91 15.80 1.76
C PHE A 10 11.34 15.01 2.93
N MET A 11 11.39 15.56 4.16
CA MET A 11 10.77 14.92 5.32
C MET A 11 9.24 14.91 5.22
N LEU A 12 8.63 15.97 4.68
CA LEU A 12 7.20 16.02 4.41
C LEU A 12 6.79 15.03 3.31
N GLU A 13 7.58 14.93 2.24
CA GLU A 13 7.38 13.91 1.19
C GLU A 13 7.46 12.50 1.77
N TYR A 14 8.46 12.23 2.62
CA TYR A 14 8.62 10.95 3.32
C TYR A 14 7.36 10.61 4.14
N GLU A 15 6.89 11.55 4.96
CA GLU A 15 5.71 11.38 5.81
C GLU A 15 4.48 11.04 4.96
N LYS A 16 4.21 11.82 3.90
CA LYS A 16 3.05 11.59 3.01
C LYS A 16 3.12 10.27 2.27
N LEU A 17 4.30 9.84 1.83
CA LEU A 17 4.46 8.53 1.20
C LEU A 17 4.25 7.38 2.19
N LYS A 18 4.70 7.51 3.45
CA LYS A 18 4.45 6.50 4.48
C LYS A 18 2.98 6.46 4.89
N GLU A 19 2.30 7.60 4.98
CA GLU A 19 0.83 7.67 5.18
C GLU A 19 0.10 6.92 4.05
N GLU A 20 0.44 7.19 2.79
CA GLU A 20 -0.16 6.50 1.64
C GLU A 20 0.13 4.99 1.69
N GLN A 21 1.37 4.60 1.98
CA GLN A 21 1.74 3.19 2.12
C GLN A 21 0.91 2.49 3.21
N ALA A 22 0.71 3.14 4.36
CA ALA A 22 -0.10 2.60 5.45
C ALA A 22 -1.59 2.48 5.07
N GLN A 23 -2.15 3.47 4.39
CA GLN A 23 -3.54 3.43 3.89
C GLN A 23 -3.74 2.26 2.90
N ARG A 24 -2.80 2.06 1.98
CA ARG A 24 -2.87 0.97 0.99
C ARG A 24 -2.74 -0.41 1.63
N ILE A 25 -1.83 -0.57 2.61
CA ILE A 25 -1.72 -1.80 3.40
C ILE A 25 -3.03 -2.06 4.14
N GLY A 26 -3.60 -1.05 4.81
CA GLY A 26 -4.87 -1.17 5.50
C GLY A 26 -6.02 -1.58 4.58
N PHE A 27 -6.12 -0.98 3.39
CA PHE A 27 -7.13 -1.37 2.40
C PHE A 27 -6.95 -2.83 1.94
N ARG A 28 -5.70 -3.22 1.63
CA ARG A 28 -5.36 -4.60 1.24
C ARG A 28 -5.78 -5.60 2.32
N ASP A 29 -5.51 -5.29 3.58
CA ASP A 29 -5.82 -6.18 4.70
C ASP A 29 -7.35 -6.26 4.95
N GLN A 30 -8.11 -5.22 4.58
CA GLN A 30 -9.58 -5.22 4.63
C GLN A 30 -10.24 -5.96 3.46
N MET A 31 -9.53 -6.23 2.34
CA MET A 31 -10.14 -6.81 1.14
C MET A 31 -10.79 -8.17 1.38
N ILE A 32 -10.31 -8.97 2.34
CA ILE A 32 -10.93 -10.25 2.67
C ILE A 32 -12.35 -10.06 3.21
N TYR A 33 -12.56 -9.08 4.09
CA TYR A 33 -13.88 -8.77 4.64
C TYR A 33 -14.82 -8.21 3.57
N ILE A 34 -14.30 -7.37 2.67
CA ILE A 34 -15.05 -6.85 1.52
C ILE A 34 -15.48 -8.01 0.60
N THR A 35 -14.57 -8.94 0.31
CA THR A 35 -14.85 -10.10 -0.53
C THR A 35 -15.94 -10.98 0.08
N LEU A 36 -15.84 -11.28 1.38
CA LEU A 36 -16.85 -12.04 2.11
C LEU A 36 -18.21 -11.36 2.11
N GLY A 37 -18.25 -10.04 2.32
CA GLY A 37 -19.50 -9.26 2.29
C GLY A 37 -20.17 -9.30 0.92
N ILE A 38 -19.40 -9.11 -0.16
CA ILE A 38 -19.92 -9.16 -1.53
C ILE A 38 -20.41 -10.57 -1.87
N PHE A 39 -19.63 -11.61 -1.53
CA PHE A 39 -20.00 -12.98 -1.81
C PHE A 39 -21.25 -13.38 -1.03
N GLY A 40 -21.33 -13.02 0.26
CA GLY A 40 -22.52 -13.22 1.08
C GLY A 40 -23.76 -12.57 0.48
N GLY A 41 -23.63 -11.34 -0.02
CA GLY A 41 -24.71 -10.63 -0.72
C GLY A 41 -25.15 -11.33 -2.01
N ILE A 42 -24.19 -11.74 -2.86
CA ILE A 42 -24.47 -12.46 -4.11
C ILE A 42 -25.16 -13.80 -3.81
N LEU A 43 -24.65 -14.59 -2.86
CA LEU A 43 -25.24 -15.86 -2.49
C LEU A 43 -26.64 -15.67 -1.91
N SER A 44 -26.84 -14.70 -1.02
CA SER A 44 -28.16 -14.41 -0.43
C SER A 44 -29.19 -14.07 -1.50
N PHE A 45 -28.80 -13.27 -2.51
CA PHE A 45 -29.67 -12.91 -3.62
C PHE A 45 -29.94 -14.08 -4.58
N ALA A 46 -28.89 -14.85 -4.91
CA ALA A 46 -29.00 -16.01 -5.79
C ALA A 46 -29.89 -17.11 -5.20
N LEU A 47 -29.80 -17.33 -3.88
CA LEU A 47 -30.59 -18.34 -3.16
C LEU A 47 -32.01 -17.88 -2.82
N SER A 48 -32.30 -16.58 -2.90
CA SER A 48 -33.63 -16.02 -2.60
C SER A 48 -34.72 -16.57 -3.53
N ASN A 49 -34.42 -16.86 -4.79
CA ASN A 49 -35.38 -17.41 -5.77
C ASN A 49 -34.67 -18.26 -6.81
N LYS A 50 -35.28 -19.36 -7.27
CA LYS A 50 -34.68 -20.25 -8.28
C LYS A 50 -34.31 -19.54 -9.59
N THR A 51 -35.05 -18.49 -9.97
CA THR A 51 -34.79 -17.66 -11.14
C THR A 51 -33.55 -16.79 -11.01
N ASN A 52 -33.06 -16.51 -9.80
CA ASN A 52 -31.95 -15.58 -9.54
C ASN A 52 -30.56 -16.23 -9.63
N SER A 53 -30.49 -17.50 -9.99
CA SER A 53 -29.23 -18.27 -10.09
C SER A 53 -28.21 -17.62 -11.04
N TYR A 54 -28.66 -16.81 -12.00
CA TYR A 54 -27.78 -16.04 -12.89
C TYR A 54 -26.87 -15.05 -12.16
N ALA A 55 -27.22 -14.63 -10.94
CA ALA A 55 -26.39 -13.70 -10.16
C ALA A 55 -25.01 -14.27 -9.82
N LEU A 56 -24.86 -15.61 -9.81
CA LEU A 56 -23.55 -16.27 -9.62
C LEU A 56 -22.57 -15.96 -10.76
N LEU A 57 -23.05 -15.59 -11.95
CA LEU A 57 -22.21 -15.18 -13.09
C LEU A 57 -21.49 -13.84 -12.86
N VAL A 58 -21.87 -13.10 -11.82
CA VAL A 58 -21.20 -11.86 -11.40
C VAL A 58 -19.92 -12.15 -10.60
N ILE A 59 -19.80 -13.35 -10.00
CA ILE A 59 -18.66 -13.71 -9.14
C ILE A 59 -17.31 -13.58 -9.87
N PRO A 60 -17.11 -14.10 -11.10
CA PRO A 60 -15.84 -13.95 -11.82
C PRO A 60 -15.45 -12.48 -12.04
N TRP A 61 -16.43 -11.61 -12.29
CA TRP A 61 -16.19 -10.17 -12.47
C TRP A 61 -15.77 -9.50 -11.17
N VAL A 62 -16.42 -9.85 -10.05
CA VAL A 62 -16.01 -9.37 -8.72
C VAL A 62 -14.59 -9.83 -8.40
N CYS A 63 -14.27 -11.10 -8.63
CA CYS A 63 -12.90 -11.62 -8.43
C CYS A 63 -11.87 -10.86 -9.27
N LEU A 64 -12.19 -10.57 -10.53
CA LEU A 64 -11.30 -9.84 -11.42
C LEU A 64 -11.04 -8.42 -10.92
N ILE A 65 -12.10 -7.69 -10.55
CA ILE A 65 -11.99 -6.30 -10.06
C ILE A 65 -11.22 -6.25 -8.74
N LEU A 66 -11.57 -7.12 -7.79
CA LEU A 66 -10.92 -7.17 -6.48
C LEU A 66 -9.47 -7.64 -6.59
N GLY A 67 -9.19 -8.68 -7.38
CA GLY A 67 -7.84 -9.17 -7.62
C GLY A 67 -6.97 -8.12 -8.31
N TRP A 68 -7.51 -7.39 -9.29
CA TRP A 68 -6.80 -6.29 -9.93
C TRP A 68 -6.48 -5.17 -8.94
N THR A 69 -7.44 -4.81 -8.10
CA THR A 69 -7.26 -3.76 -7.08
C THR A 69 -6.21 -4.17 -6.05
N TYR A 70 -6.18 -5.44 -5.65
CA TYR A 70 -5.14 -5.99 -4.79
C TYR A 70 -3.75 -5.84 -5.44
N LEU A 71 -3.61 -6.27 -6.70
CA LEU A 71 -2.34 -6.23 -7.43
C LEU A 71 -1.82 -4.80 -7.57
N VAL A 72 -2.68 -3.85 -7.97
CA VAL A 72 -2.30 -2.45 -8.12
C VAL A 72 -1.84 -1.86 -6.78
N ASN A 73 -2.51 -2.18 -5.67
CA ASN A 73 -2.06 -1.70 -4.36
C ASN A 73 -0.70 -2.28 -3.97
N ASP A 74 -0.48 -3.58 -4.22
CA ASP A 74 0.80 -4.23 -3.93
C ASP A 74 1.96 -3.62 -4.74
N GLU A 75 1.72 -3.33 -6.03
CA GLU A 75 2.68 -2.65 -6.89
C GLU A 75 2.99 -1.25 -6.35
N LYS A 76 1.97 -0.47 -5.93
CA LYS A 76 2.16 0.87 -5.38
C LYS A 76 2.92 0.86 -4.06
N ILE A 77 2.61 -0.07 -3.15
CA ILE A 77 3.35 -0.26 -1.90
C ILE A 77 4.83 -0.54 -2.21
N SER A 78 5.09 -1.46 -3.14
CA SER A 78 6.44 -1.82 -3.57
C SER A 78 7.20 -0.65 -4.22
N ALA A 79 6.51 0.12 -5.07
CA ALA A 79 7.08 1.29 -5.73
C ALA A 79 7.45 2.40 -4.73
N ILE A 80 6.57 2.68 -3.75
CA ILE A 80 6.84 3.64 -2.68
C ILE A 80 8.08 3.20 -1.89
N GLY A 81 8.10 1.96 -1.41
CA GLY A 81 9.25 1.44 -0.66
C GLY A 81 10.56 1.51 -1.43
N LYS A 82 10.53 1.22 -2.74
CA LYS A 82 11.69 1.35 -3.63
C LYS A 82 12.14 2.81 -3.77
N TYR A 83 11.20 3.74 -3.98
CA TYR A 83 11.50 5.17 -4.12
C TYR A 83 12.08 5.77 -2.84
N LEU A 84 11.49 5.44 -1.68
CA LEU A 84 12.01 5.89 -0.39
C LEU A 84 13.47 5.48 -0.22
N ARG A 85 13.77 4.19 -0.46
CA ARG A 85 15.10 3.61 -0.28
C ARG A 85 16.15 4.10 -1.27
N LEU A 86 15.81 4.13 -2.56
CA LEU A 86 16.78 4.38 -3.62
C LEU A 86 16.88 5.84 -4.01
N THR A 87 15.86 6.65 -3.73
CA THR A 87 15.80 8.02 -4.22
C THR A 87 15.71 9.02 -3.07
N LEU A 88 14.73 8.89 -2.18
CA LEU A 88 14.52 9.89 -1.14
C LEU A 88 15.63 9.87 -0.10
N THR A 89 16.09 8.68 0.31
CA THR A 89 17.23 8.52 1.21
C THR A 89 18.52 9.11 0.62
N GLU A 90 18.77 8.94 -0.69
CA GLU A 90 19.94 9.53 -1.36
C GLU A 90 19.85 11.06 -1.40
N LYS A 91 18.68 11.61 -1.71
CA LYS A 91 18.42 13.06 -1.69
C LYS A 91 18.65 13.67 -0.30
N ILE A 92 18.18 13.01 0.75
CA ILE A 92 18.37 13.46 2.14
C ILE A 92 19.85 13.41 2.54
N LYS A 93 20.56 12.33 2.18
CA LYS A 93 22.01 12.21 2.43
C LYS A 93 22.82 13.32 1.75
N ALA A 94 22.45 13.67 0.51
CA ALA A 94 23.10 14.75 -0.23
C ALA A 94 22.90 16.12 0.45
N GLN A 95 21.73 16.36 1.06
CA GLN A 95 21.41 17.62 1.72
C GLN A 95 21.98 17.74 3.15
N THR A 96 22.01 16.66 3.92
CA THR A 96 22.47 16.71 5.32
C THR A 96 23.98 16.58 5.47
N GLY A 97 24.69 16.11 4.45
CA GLY A 97 26.12 15.74 4.53
C GLY A 97 26.40 14.57 5.48
N HIS A 98 25.38 14.05 6.16
CA HIS A 98 25.49 12.93 7.08
C HIS A 98 25.44 11.64 6.27
N THR A 99 26.56 10.92 6.27
CA THR A 99 26.69 9.65 5.54
C THR A 99 26.02 8.49 6.28
N ASP A 100 25.73 8.68 7.57
CA ASP A 100 25.15 7.67 8.45
C ASP A 100 23.62 7.61 8.31
N LEU A 101 23.17 6.76 7.38
CA LEU A 101 21.76 6.48 7.15
C LEU A 101 21.10 5.69 8.29
N GLU A 102 21.89 4.96 9.10
CA GLU A 102 21.37 4.23 10.25
C GLU A 102 20.95 5.18 11.37
N SER A 103 21.56 6.36 11.47
CA SER A 103 21.13 7.40 12.40
C SER A 103 19.78 8.03 12.01
N ILE A 104 19.53 8.26 10.71
CA ILE A 104 18.31 8.94 10.24
C ILE A 104 17.13 7.97 10.06
N PHE A 105 17.38 6.78 9.49
CA PHE A 105 16.37 5.78 9.14
C PHE A 105 16.56 4.45 9.88
N GLY A 106 17.13 4.49 11.09
CA GLY A 106 17.52 3.29 11.85
C GLY A 106 16.42 2.26 12.01
N TRP A 107 15.19 2.68 12.33
CA TRP A 107 14.05 1.76 12.43
C TRP A 107 13.70 1.09 11.10
N GLU A 108 13.66 1.85 10.01
CA GLU A 108 13.29 1.32 8.68
C GLU A 108 14.34 0.30 8.18
N ILE A 109 15.62 0.54 8.47
CA ILE A 109 16.71 -0.38 8.11
C ILE A 109 16.68 -1.63 9.01
N ALA A 110 16.53 -1.45 10.33
CA ALA A 110 16.47 -2.55 11.29
C ALA A 110 15.26 -3.45 11.04
N HIS A 111 14.07 -2.88 10.87
CA HIS A 111 12.83 -3.62 10.61
C HIS A 111 12.90 -4.46 9.33
N ARG A 112 13.59 -3.97 8.29
CA ARG A 112 13.76 -4.70 7.03
C ARG A 112 14.84 -5.77 7.06
N SER A 113 15.81 -5.65 7.97
CA SER A 113 16.88 -6.63 8.15
C SER A 113 16.44 -7.83 8.99
N ASP A 114 15.28 -7.71 9.65
CA ASP A 114 14.61 -8.81 10.35
C ASP A 114 14.18 -9.89 9.36
N ARG A 115 14.82 -11.07 9.44
CA ARG A 115 14.42 -12.27 8.68
C ARG A 115 13.18 -12.86 9.35
N ARG A 116 12.01 -12.37 8.94
CA ARG A 116 10.75 -13.08 9.16
C ARG A 116 10.54 -14.16 8.11
#